data_AF-A0A958LUX7-F1
#
_entry.id   AF-A0A958LUX7-F1
#
_cell.length_a   1.000
_cell.length_b   1.000
_cell.length_c   1.000
_cell.angle_alpha   90.00
_cell.angle_beta   90.00
_cell.angle_gamma   90.00
#
_symmetry.space_group_name_H-M   'P 1'
#
loop_
_entity.id
_entity.type
_entity.pdbx_description
1 polymer ?
#
loop_
_entity_poly.entity_id
_entity_poly.type
_entity_poly.pdbx_seq_one_letter_code
_entity_poly.pdbx_strand_id
1 'polypeptide(L)'
;MTLRECARLNLIAPNDSVMDLWVGRNSDEKLVIRPEKWTNIARFINGVGNRGGRNLDSLRVCYRGLPVVMLVARRDIERGESLSYDYNAGGISAKYDTSGFVD
;
A
#
# COMPACT_ATOMS: atom_id res chain seq x y z
N MET A 1 -13.56 -2.85 16.24
CA MET A 1 -13.61 -3.77 15.09
C MET A 1 -13.16 -5.13 15.57
N THR A 2 -13.97 -6.17 15.44
CA THR A 2 -13.68 -7.52 15.90
C THR A 2 -12.98 -8.33 14.81
N LEU A 3 -12.29 -9.41 15.19
CA LEU A 3 -11.63 -10.31 14.24
C LEU A 3 -12.61 -10.92 13.23
N ARG A 4 -13.86 -11.14 13.67
CA ARG A 4 -14.99 -11.60 12.84
C ARG A 4 -15.42 -10.55 11.81
N GLU A 5 -15.41 -9.27 12.17
CA GLU A 5 -15.66 -8.18 11.22
C GLU A 5 -14.54 -8.07 10.18
N CYS A 6 -13.27 -8.21 10.57
CA CYS A 6 -12.14 -8.24 9.63
C CYS A 6 -12.22 -9.41 8.64
N ALA A 7 -12.50 -10.63 9.13
CA ALA A 7 -12.67 -11.81 8.29
C ALA A 7 -13.86 -11.65 7.31
N ARG A 8 -14.96 -11.06 7.78
CA ARG A 8 -16.12 -10.74 6.94
C ARG A 8 -15.76 -9.72 5.86
N LEU A 9 -15.02 -8.66 6.19
CA LEU A 9 -14.55 -7.70 5.19
C LEU A 9 -13.63 -8.38 4.15
N ASN A 10 -12.81 -9.37 4.54
CA ASN A 10 -11.91 -10.09 3.61
C ASN A 10 -12.69 -10.89 2.55
N LEU A 11 -13.94 -11.26 2.86
CA LEU A 11 -14.78 -12.07 1.99
C LEU A 11 -15.69 -11.26 1.06
N ILE A 12 -16.02 -10.00 1.41
CA ILE A 12 -17.19 -9.32 0.81
C ILE A 12 -16.86 -7.95 0.19
N ALA A 13 -15.77 -7.29 0.60
CA ALA A 13 -15.45 -5.95 0.11
C ALA A 13 -14.30 -6.01 -0.91
N PRO A 14 -14.55 -5.75 -2.21
CA PRO A 14 -13.47 -5.50 -3.16
C PRO A 14 -12.79 -4.18 -2.75
N ASN A 15 -11.63 -4.30 -2.10
CA ASN A 15 -10.80 -3.17 -1.75
C ASN A 15 -9.54 -3.20 -2.62
N ASP A 16 -9.42 -2.21 -3.49
CA ASP A 16 -8.30 -2.00 -4.40
C ASP A 16 -7.09 -1.32 -3.72
N SER A 17 -7.22 -0.93 -2.45
CA SER A 17 -6.25 -0.09 -1.73
C SER A 17 -5.69 -0.78 -0.47
N VAL A 18 -5.68 -2.12 -0.43
CA VAL A 18 -5.10 -2.90 0.65
C VAL A 18 -3.56 -2.78 0.63
N MET A 19 -2.97 -2.50 1.79
CA MET A 19 -1.52 -2.36 1.90
C MET A 19 -0.95 -3.34 2.92
N ASP A 20 0.08 -4.08 2.52
CA ASP A 20 0.77 -4.98 3.44
C ASP A 20 1.55 -4.19 4.49
N LEU A 21 1.24 -4.43 5.77
CA LEU A 21 1.88 -3.79 6.92
C LEU A 21 3.08 -4.60 7.40
N TRP A 22 2.88 -5.90 7.56
CA TRP A 22 3.89 -6.81 8.07
C TRP A 22 3.64 -8.23 7.54
N VAL A 23 4.73 -8.91 7.20
CA VAL A 23 4.75 -10.31 6.78
C VAL A 23 5.74 -11.02 7.69
N GLY A 24 5.25 -11.90 8.56
CA GLY A 24 6.06 -12.72 9.44
C GLY A 24 6.88 -13.76 8.67
N ARG A 25 7.76 -14.47 9.38
CA ARG A 25 8.58 -15.55 8.79
C ARG A 25 7.74 -16.74 8.31
N ASN A 26 6.55 -16.93 8.87
CA ASN A 26 5.59 -17.95 8.49
C ASN A 26 4.38 -17.28 7.84
N SER A 27 3.80 -17.90 6.81
CA SER A 27 2.71 -17.35 5.98
C SER A 27 1.46 -16.95 6.76
N ASP A 28 1.29 -17.47 7.97
CA ASP A 28 0.07 -17.35 8.76
C ASP A 28 0.02 -16.05 9.58
N GLU A 29 1.12 -15.29 9.59
CA GLU A 29 1.29 -14.06 10.34
C GLU A 29 1.40 -12.86 9.38
N LYS A 30 0.29 -12.52 8.71
CA LYS A 30 0.20 -11.37 7.80
C LYS A 30 -0.72 -10.29 8.37
N LEU A 31 -0.21 -9.07 8.47
CA LEU A 31 -0.99 -7.88 8.80
C LEU A 31 -1.13 -6.99 7.56
N VAL A 32 -2.35 -6.52 7.32
CA VAL A 32 -2.69 -5.62 6.21
C VAL A 32 -3.46 -4.40 6.73
N ILE A 33 -3.21 -3.25 6.12
CA ILE A 33 -3.99 -2.02 6.30
C ILE A 33 -5.16 -2.07 5.32
N ARG A 34 -6.38 -1.86 5.83
CA ARG A 34 -7.62 -1.81 5.04
C ARG A 34 -8.30 -0.45 5.17
N PRO A 35 -8.05 0.49 4.26
CA PRO A 35 -8.52 1.86 4.38
C PRO A 35 -10.01 2.05 4.01
N GLU A 36 -10.86 1.02 4.13
CA GLU A 36 -12.28 1.06 3.72
C GLU A 36 -13.13 2.07 4.50
N LYS A 37 -13.04 2.03 5.83
CA LYS A 37 -13.88 2.84 6.72
C LYS A 37 -13.14 4.06 7.27
N TRP A 38 -11.87 3.90 7.61
CA TRP A 38 -11.02 4.93 8.20
C TRP A 38 -9.74 5.03 7.40
N THR A 39 -9.37 6.24 6.97
CA THR A 39 -8.25 6.43 6.06
C THR A 39 -7.72 7.86 6.08
N ASN A 40 -6.65 8.10 5.32
CA ASN A 40 -6.05 9.38 5.03
C ASN A 40 -5.76 9.50 3.51
N ILE A 41 -5.01 10.53 3.11
CA ILE A 41 -4.70 10.80 1.71
C ILE A 41 -3.90 9.68 1.01
N ALA A 42 -3.16 8.85 1.75
CA ALA A 42 -2.23 7.88 1.17
C ALA A 42 -2.91 6.85 0.28
N ARG A 43 -4.18 6.48 0.55
CA ARG A 43 -4.92 5.52 -0.27
C ARG A 43 -5.22 6.01 -1.69
N PHE A 44 -5.13 7.32 -1.93
CA PHE A 44 -5.48 7.95 -3.21
C PHE A 44 -4.24 8.27 -4.06
N ILE A 45 -3.04 7.93 -3.57
CA ILE A 45 -1.80 8.15 -4.31
C ILE A 45 -1.65 7.02 -5.32
N ASN A 46 -1.45 7.37 -6.58
CA ASN A 46 -1.45 6.41 -7.67
C ASN A 46 -0.24 5.48 -7.64
N GLY A 47 -0.46 4.27 -8.13
CA GLY A 47 0.64 3.38 -8.47
C GLY A 47 1.27 3.79 -9.79
N VAL A 48 2.53 3.47 -10.00
CA VAL A 48 3.14 3.56 -11.32
C VAL A 48 2.87 2.30 -12.13
N GLY A 49 2.65 2.46 -13.43
CA GLY A 49 2.76 1.37 -14.40
C GLY A 49 4.22 0.92 -14.56
N ASN A 50 4.44 -0.08 -15.41
CA ASN A 50 5.79 -0.61 -15.67
C ASN A 50 6.76 0.41 -16.31
N ARG A 51 6.27 1.55 -16.84
CA ARG A 51 7.06 2.55 -17.58
C ARG A 51 7.07 3.94 -16.91
N GLY A 52 6.20 4.19 -15.94
CA GLY A 52 6.08 5.48 -15.24
C GLY A 52 7.19 5.75 -14.21
N GLY A 53 7.56 7.02 -14.08
CA GLY A 53 8.52 7.48 -13.06
C GLY A 53 7.85 7.70 -11.71
N ARG A 54 8.23 6.94 -10.67
CA ARG A 54 7.77 7.18 -9.29
C ARG A 54 8.50 8.37 -8.65
N ASN A 55 7.81 9.17 -7.85
CA ASN A 55 8.37 10.28 -7.06
C ASN A 55 8.24 10.06 -5.54
N LEU A 56 7.58 8.97 -5.14
CA LEU A 56 7.55 8.48 -3.77
C LEU A 56 8.10 7.04 -3.70
N ASP A 57 8.69 6.70 -2.55
CA ASP A 57 8.96 5.33 -2.14
C ASP A 57 8.03 4.93 -1.00
N SER A 58 7.58 3.67 -1.02
CA SER A 58 6.81 3.08 0.08
C SER A 58 7.71 2.24 0.97
N LEU A 59 7.84 2.64 2.23
CA LEU A 59 8.73 2.03 3.21
C LEU A 59 7.93 1.38 4.34
N ARG A 60 8.36 0.18 4.73
CA ARG A 60 7.90 -0.49 5.95
C ARG A 60 8.98 -0.33 6.99
N VAL A 61 8.66 0.34 8.11
CA VAL A 61 9.62 0.59 9.19
C VAL A 61 9.01 0.20 10.53
N CYS A 62 9.89 -0.11 11.49
CA CYS A 62 9.50 -0.29 12.88
C CYS A 62 9.67 1.05 13.59
N TYR A 63 8.56 1.71 13.94
CA TYR A 63 8.57 2.95 14.69
C TYR A 63 8.06 2.70 16.11
N ARG A 64 8.94 2.89 17.11
CA ARG A 64 8.63 2.63 18.53
C ARG A 64 8.07 1.22 18.80
N GLY A 65 8.61 0.21 18.11
CA GLY A 65 8.18 -1.18 18.28
C GLY A 65 6.92 -1.57 17.49
N LEU A 66 6.33 -0.64 16.74
CA LEU A 66 5.15 -0.90 15.92
C LEU A 66 5.49 -0.87 14.42
N PRO A 67 4.99 -1.82 13.63
CA PRO A 67 5.14 -1.75 12.18
C PRO A 67 4.31 -0.58 11.65
N VAL A 68 4.91 0.23 10.78
CA VAL A 68 4.23 1.33 10.07
C VAL A 68 4.64 1.35 8.61
N VAL A 69 3.74 1.83 7.76
CA VAL A 69 4.01 2.12 6.35
C VAL A 69 4.11 3.63 6.17
N MET A 70 5.15 4.08 5.49
CA MET A 70 5.38 5.49 5.18
C MET A 70 5.59 5.68 3.69
N LEU A 71 5.07 6.78 3.15
CA LEU A 71 5.40 7.26 1.82
C LEU A 71 6.40 8.41 1.96
N VAL A 72 7.53 8.30 1.28
CA VAL A 72 8.64 9.25 1.39
C VAL A 72 9.00 9.76 0.01
N ALA A 73 9.18 11.08 -0.13
CA ALA A 73 9.68 11.67 -1.37
C ALA A 73 11.09 11.15 -1.66
N ARG A 74 11.29 10.64 -2.88
CA ARG A 74 12.59 10.12 -3.33
C ARG A 74 13.42 11.13 -4.13
N ARG A 75 12.80 12.26 -4.47
CA ARG A 75 13.39 13.44 -5.11
C ARG A 75 12.53 14.66 -4.80
N ASP A 76 12.98 15.83 -5.20
CA ASP A 76 12.17 17.03 -5.18
C ASP A 76 10.94 16.87 -6.10
N ILE A 77 9.79 17.37 -5.64
CA ILE A 77 8.49 17.27 -6.30
C ILE A 77 7.98 18.68 -6.54
N GLU A 78 7.70 18.99 -7.81
CA GLU A 78 7.25 20.33 -8.18
C GLU A 78 5.76 20.54 -7.83
N ARG A 79 5.38 21.80 -7.67
CA ARG A 79 3.97 22.15 -7.42
C ARG A 79 3.12 21.74 -8.62
N GLY A 80 2.09 20.93 -8.37
CA GLY A 80 1.18 20.44 -9.39
C GLY A 80 1.59 19.10 -9.99
N GLU A 81 2.75 18.56 -9.61
CA GLU A 81 3.16 17.22 -9.99
C GLU A 81 2.33 16.16 -9.26
N SER A 82 1.85 15.15 -9.99
CA SER A 82 1.10 14.02 -9.42
C SER A 82 2.01 13.10 -8.61
N LEU A 83 1.57 12.72 -7.41
CA LEU A 83 2.30 11.78 -6.56
C LEU A 83 2.08 10.34 -7.01
N SER A 84 3.16 9.56 -7.10
CA SER A 84 3.11 8.16 -7.49
C SER A 84 4.20 7.31 -6.84
N TYR A 85 3.87 6.06 -6.52
CA TYR A 85 4.80 5.06 -5.99
C TYR A 85 4.60 3.69 -6.63
N ASP A 86 5.54 2.77 -6.42
CA ASP A 86 5.41 1.38 -6.89
C ASP A 86 4.59 0.56 -5.89
N TYR A 87 3.36 0.18 -6.27
CA TYR A 87 2.47 -0.68 -5.47
C TYR A 87 3.09 -2.06 -5.16
N ASN A 88 4.02 -2.52 -5.99
CA ASN A 88 4.59 -3.87 -5.95
C ASN A 88 6.04 -3.92 -5.40
N ALA A 89 6.59 -2.81 -4.90
CA ALA A 89 7.98 -2.69 -4.45
C ALA A 89 8.39 -3.67 -3.32
N GLY A 90 7.43 -4.30 -2.63
CA GLY A 90 7.65 -5.20 -1.50
C GLY A 90 8.03 -6.65 -1.84
N GLY A 91 8.07 -7.05 -3.12
CA GLY A 91 8.51 -8.40 -3.52
C GLY A 91 7.58 -9.55 -3.08
N ILE A 92 6.28 -9.29 -2.96
CA ILE A 92 5.29 -10.18 -2.35
C ILE A 92 4.54 -11.00 -3.43
N SER A 93 3.98 -12.15 -3.05
CA SER A 93 3.35 -13.11 -3.96
C SER A 93 2.07 -12.61 -4.63
N ALA A 94 1.28 -11.78 -3.95
CA ALA A 94 0.07 -11.19 -4.50
C ALA A 94 0.35 -9.76 -4.96
N LYS A 95 0.58 -9.59 -6.27
CA LYS A 95 0.86 -8.29 -6.89
C LYS A 95 -0.43 -7.59 -7.29
N TYR A 96 -0.41 -6.27 -7.21
CA TYR A 96 -1.40 -5.43 -7.88
C TYR A 96 -1.21 -5.52 -9.40
N ASP A 97 -2.28 -5.77 -10.12
CA ASP A 97 -2.28 -5.67 -11.58
C ASP A 97 -2.25 -4.21 -11.99
N THR A 98 -1.08 -3.75 -12.44
CA THR A 98 -0.84 -2.37 -12.90
C THR A 98 -0.77 -2.28 -14.43
N SER A 99 -1.16 -3.32 -15.16
CA SER A 99 -1.04 -3.37 -16.62
C SER A 99 -1.91 -2.33 -17.35
N GLY A 100 -3.02 -1.93 -16.74
CA GLY A 100 -3.94 -0.92 -17.27
C GLY A 100 -3.67 0.52 -16.80
N PHE A 101 -2.56 0.77 -16.10
CA PHE A 101 -2.27 2.10 -15.56
C PHE A 101 -1.80 3.03 -16.68
N VAL A 102 -2.28 4.27 -16.64
CA VAL A 102 -1.85 5.34 -17.55
C VAL A 102 -0.69 6.07 -16.89
N ASP A 103 0.42 6.20 -17.63
CA ASP A 103 1.60 6.94 -17.19
C ASP A 103 1.41 8.46 -17.36
#